data_AF-A0A816EFJ0-F1
#
_entry.id   AF-A0A816EFJ0-F1
#
_cell.length_a   1.000
_cell.length_b   1.000
_cell.length_c   1.000
_cell.angle_alpha   90.00
_cell.angle_beta   90.00
_cell.angle_gamma   90.00
#
_symmetry.space_group_name_H-M   'P 1'
#
loop_
_entity.id
_entity.type
_entity.pdbx_description
1 polymer ?
#
loop_
_entity_poly.entity_id
_entity_poly.type
_entity_poly.pdbx_seq_one_letter_code
_entity_poly.pdbx_strand_id
1 'polypeptide(L)'
;MILPLFISLICLLFVPLDTRSIINNTSSITVALNWADVTATRLVACYYHNLTGHWKREEPWQGGNTLESLANFLALQNSPVKYVFEHTFARTDIFAGGTCFDDMQWYLLAWIEIYEIDPKIKYLHRAELIFETVSKLAWDSIVCTGGLRWCPTRPYKNAITNELFLTSSMRLHPYASLLRKPLSYYLDWALKEWHWFEQTTMINNNYLINDGLNDDTCLNNNQTTWTYNQGVILSGLAMLANATNNATLLTIA
;
A
#
# COMPACT_ATOMS: atom_id res chain seq x y z
N MET A 1 5.32 17.61 1.04
CA MET A 1 4.33 16.86 0.25
C MET A 1 3.38 16.11 1.17
N ILE A 2 2.54 16.92 1.84
CA ILE A 2 1.30 16.44 2.44
C ILE A 2 0.53 15.72 1.33
N LEU A 3 0.02 14.52 1.62
CA LEU A 3 -0.96 13.82 0.80
C LEU A 3 -1.93 14.86 0.21
N PRO A 4 -2.06 15.02 -1.12
CA PRO A 4 -3.16 15.80 -1.61
C PRO A 4 -4.41 14.92 -1.43
N LEU A 5 -4.99 15.00 -0.23
CA LEU A 5 -6.43 15.21 -0.10
C LEU A 5 -6.79 16.55 -0.77
N PHE A 6 -6.46 16.68 -2.05
CA PHE A 6 -6.94 17.70 -2.96
C PHE A 6 -7.63 16.97 -4.11
N ILE A 7 -8.60 16.14 -3.74
CA ILE A 7 -9.77 15.96 -4.58
C ILE A 7 -10.34 17.37 -4.75
N SER A 8 -10.17 17.94 -5.94
CA SER A 8 -10.73 19.22 -6.35
C SER A 8 -12.12 19.41 -5.70
N LEU A 9 -12.21 20.38 -4.78
CA LEU A 9 -13.38 20.68 -3.96
C LEU A 9 -14.68 20.75 -4.80
N ILE A 10 -14.59 21.07 -6.09
CA ILE A 10 -15.73 21.23 -7.00
C ILE A 10 -16.58 19.93 -7.17
N CYS A 11 -16.01 18.70 -7.10
CA CYS A 11 -16.84 17.46 -7.15
C CYS A 11 -17.38 17.04 -5.75
N LEU A 12 -16.80 17.55 -4.66
CA LEU A 12 -17.18 17.20 -3.27
C LEU A 12 -18.11 18.25 -2.63
N LEU A 13 -18.09 19.48 -3.13
CA LEU A 13 -18.96 20.57 -2.70
C LEU A 13 -20.38 20.31 -3.20
N PHE A 14 -21.21 19.72 -2.35
CA PHE A 14 -22.61 20.10 -2.11
C PHE A 14 -23.22 19.02 -1.23
N VAL A 15 -22.91 19.09 0.07
CA VAL A 15 -23.79 18.59 1.12
C VAL A 15 -23.58 19.48 2.35
N PRO A 16 -24.64 20.12 2.88
CA PRO A 16 -24.54 20.80 4.17
C PRO A 16 -24.33 19.76 5.28
N LEU A 17 -23.26 19.93 6.04
CA LEU A 17 -23.06 19.24 7.31
C LEU A 17 -24.09 19.78 8.31
N ASP A 18 -25.18 19.06 8.53
CA ASP A 18 -26.00 19.24 9.72
C ASP A 18 -25.57 18.20 10.76
N THR A 19 -24.70 18.61 11.68
CA THR A 19 -24.11 17.75 12.72
C THR A 19 -25.02 17.57 13.94
N ARG A 20 -26.31 17.91 13.85
CA ARG A 20 -27.26 17.77 14.97
C ARG A 20 -28.23 16.63 14.78
N SER A 21 -27.79 15.42 15.13
CA SER A 21 -28.54 14.40 15.90
C SER A 21 -27.99 12.99 15.64
N ILE A 22 -26.84 12.67 16.24
CA ILE A 22 -26.41 11.26 16.33
C ILE A 22 -27.03 10.67 17.59
N ILE A 23 -28.23 10.10 17.44
CA ILE A 23 -28.87 9.25 18.45
C ILE A 23 -29.23 7.91 17.80
N ASN A 24 -28.71 6.84 18.40
CA ASN A 24 -28.91 5.39 18.20
C ASN A 24 -28.04 4.64 17.15
N ASN A 25 -27.39 3.59 17.66
CA ASN A 25 -26.14 2.98 17.17
C ASN A 25 -26.23 2.15 15.88
N THR A 26 -27.42 1.98 15.29
CA THR A 26 -27.59 1.37 13.96
C THR A 26 -27.86 2.40 12.87
N SER A 27 -28.49 3.54 13.20
CA SER A 27 -28.73 4.62 12.23
C SER A 27 -27.42 5.31 11.83
N SER A 28 -26.48 5.47 12.78
CA SER A 28 -25.19 6.12 12.54
C SER A 28 -24.29 5.33 11.59
N ILE A 29 -24.28 3.98 11.67
CA ILE A 29 -23.47 3.13 10.78
C ILE A 29 -24.05 3.17 9.36
N THR A 30 -25.37 3.03 9.20
CA THR A 30 -26.02 3.13 7.89
C THR A 30 -25.80 4.49 7.24
N VAL A 31 -25.86 5.57 8.02
CA VAL A 31 -25.57 6.93 7.52
C VAL A 31 -24.11 7.04 7.06
N ALA A 32 -23.15 6.56 7.85
CA ALA A 32 -21.73 6.59 7.49
C ALA A 32 -21.45 5.79 6.22
N LEU A 33 -22.02 4.59 6.10
CA LEU A 33 -21.84 3.74 4.93
C LEU A 33 -22.51 4.32 3.67
N ASN A 34 -23.68 4.96 3.80
CA ASN A 34 -24.29 5.70 2.70
C ASN A 34 -23.39 6.85 2.22
N TRP A 35 -22.77 7.59 3.15
CA TRP A 35 -21.82 8.65 2.78
C TRP A 35 -20.56 8.09 2.11
N ALA A 36 -20.06 6.95 2.57
CA ALA A 36 -18.94 6.25 1.93
C ALA A 36 -19.30 5.83 0.49
N ASP A 37 -20.49 5.29 0.26
CA ASP A 37 -20.94 4.88 -1.08
C ASP A 37 -21.13 6.07 -2.03
N VAL A 38 -21.71 7.18 -1.55
CA VAL A 38 -21.79 8.43 -2.32
C VAL A 38 -20.40 8.94 -2.68
N THR A 39 -19.45 8.88 -1.74
CA THR A 39 -18.06 9.31 -1.94
C THR A 39 -17.36 8.43 -2.96
N ALA A 40 -17.45 7.10 -2.83
CA ALA A 40 -16.89 6.14 -3.76
C ALA A 40 -17.47 6.30 -5.17
N THR A 41 -18.79 6.47 -5.27
CA THR A 41 -19.48 6.69 -6.56
C THR A 41 -18.99 7.98 -7.24
N ARG A 42 -18.85 9.08 -6.49
CA ARG A 42 -18.33 10.36 -7.04
C ARG A 42 -16.87 10.28 -7.41
N LEU A 43 -16.05 9.59 -6.61
CA LEU A 43 -14.65 9.34 -6.90
C LEU A 43 -14.50 8.62 -8.25
N VAL A 44 -15.22 7.52 -8.44
CA VAL A 44 -15.21 6.76 -9.70
C VAL A 44 -15.76 7.61 -10.85
N ALA A 45 -16.90 8.27 -10.68
CA ALA A 45 -17.54 9.04 -11.75
C ALA A 45 -16.67 10.24 -12.22
N CYS A 46 -16.05 10.99 -11.31
CA CYS A 46 -15.25 12.16 -11.66
C CYS A 46 -13.85 11.77 -12.15
N TYR A 47 -13.21 10.78 -11.52
CA TYR A 47 -11.76 10.56 -11.65
C TYR A 47 -11.37 9.27 -12.37
N TYR A 48 -12.19 8.22 -12.38
CA TYR A 48 -11.82 6.98 -13.07
C TYR A 48 -11.87 7.16 -14.60
N HIS A 49 -10.83 6.70 -15.29
CA HIS A 49 -10.71 6.78 -16.74
C HIS A 49 -10.99 5.43 -17.39
N ASN A 50 -12.24 5.23 -17.83
CA ASN A 50 -12.70 3.93 -18.33
C ASN A 50 -11.88 3.38 -19.54
N LEU A 51 -11.26 4.22 -20.37
CA LEU A 51 -10.51 3.68 -21.51
C LEU A 51 -9.17 3.08 -21.08
N THR A 52 -8.56 3.60 -20.01
CA THR A 52 -7.18 3.26 -19.63
C THR A 52 -7.10 2.48 -18.32
N GLY A 53 -8.15 2.49 -17.49
CA GLY A 53 -8.12 1.86 -16.18
C GLY A 53 -7.30 2.64 -15.14
N HIS A 54 -6.85 3.84 -15.47
CA HIS A 54 -6.16 4.75 -14.54
C HIS A 54 -7.12 5.84 -14.02
N TRP A 55 -6.64 6.62 -13.09
CA TRP A 55 -7.37 7.74 -12.51
C TRP A 55 -6.82 9.07 -13.06
N LYS A 56 -7.71 10.06 -13.19
CA LYS A 56 -7.39 11.39 -13.72
C LYS A 56 -6.84 12.27 -12.60
N ARG A 57 -5.91 13.17 -12.95
CA ARG A 57 -5.39 14.24 -12.07
C ARG A 57 -4.61 13.73 -10.84
N GLU A 58 -4.10 12.50 -10.91
CA GLU A 58 -3.23 11.91 -9.90
C GLU A 58 -1.99 11.30 -10.57
N GLU A 59 -0.91 11.16 -9.81
CA GLU A 59 0.26 10.40 -10.22
C GLU A 59 -0.12 8.91 -10.29
N PRO A 60 0.39 8.13 -11.26
CA PRO A 60 -0.13 6.78 -11.50
C PRO A 60 -0.11 5.86 -10.28
N TRP A 61 0.90 5.93 -9.41
CA TRP A 61 1.01 5.12 -8.19
C TRP A 61 -0.11 5.38 -7.17
N GLN A 62 -0.68 6.59 -7.17
CA GLN A 62 -1.80 6.95 -6.29
C GLN A 62 -3.03 6.09 -6.59
N GLY A 63 -3.13 5.56 -7.81
CA GLY A 63 -4.21 4.69 -8.22
C GLY A 63 -4.26 3.37 -7.47
N GLY A 64 -3.12 2.86 -6.98
CA GLY A 64 -3.06 1.70 -6.10
C GLY A 64 -3.75 1.98 -4.77
N ASN A 65 -3.43 3.12 -4.15
CA ASN A 65 -4.06 3.56 -2.90
C ASN A 65 -5.57 3.77 -3.06
N THR A 66 -6.00 4.34 -4.19
CA THR A 66 -7.42 4.52 -4.51
C THR A 66 -8.14 3.17 -4.64
N LEU A 67 -7.53 2.20 -5.32
CA LEU A 67 -8.07 0.85 -5.45
C LEU A 67 -8.18 0.12 -4.10
N GLU A 68 -7.13 0.18 -3.28
CA GLU A 68 -7.13 -0.41 -1.93
C GLU A 68 -8.20 0.24 -1.04
N SER A 69 -8.36 1.57 -1.10
CA SER A 69 -9.42 2.29 -0.37
C SER A 69 -10.82 1.85 -0.80
N LEU A 70 -11.04 1.63 -2.10
CA LEU A 70 -12.31 1.10 -2.59
C LEU A 70 -12.55 -0.34 -2.16
N ALA A 71 -11.50 -1.17 -2.07
CA ALA A 71 -11.60 -2.54 -1.60
C ALA A 71 -11.97 -2.60 -0.11
N ASN A 72 -11.32 -1.78 0.72
CA ASN A 72 -11.69 -1.61 2.13
C ASN A 72 -13.15 -1.18 2.31
N PHE A 73 -13.64 -0.22 1.50
CA PHE A 73 -15.06 0.15 1.49
C PHE A 73 -15.96 -1.03 1.09
N LEU A 74 -15.61 -1.74 0.02
CA LEU A 74 -16.38 -2.86 -0.50
C LEU A 74 -16.37 -4.10 0.42
N ALA A 75 -15.44 -4.18 1.36
CA ALA A 75 -15.44 -5.15 2.45
C ALA A 75 -16.61 -4.94 3.44
N LEU A 76 -17.06 -3.69 3.57
CA LEU A 76 -18.11 -3.29 4.50
C LEU A 76 -19.50 -3.21 3.83
N GLN A 77 -19.54 -2.83 2.55
CA GLN A 77 -20.79 -2.65 1.81
C GLN A 77 -20.63 -2.99 0.33
N ASN A 78 -21.57 -3.74 -0.24
CA ASN A 78 -21.61 -3.96 -1.67
C ASN A 78 -22.03 -2.68 -2.42
N SER A 79 -21.35 -2.37 -3.53
CA SER A 79 -21.62 -1.18 -4.34
C SER A 79 -21.32 -1.45 -5.82
N PRO A 80 -22.07 -0.83 -6.77
CA PRO A 80 -21.80 -0.97 -8.20
C PRO A 80 -20.38 -0.60 -8.62
N VAL A 81 -19.67 0.24 -7.84
CA VAL A 81 -18.28 0.64 -8.12
C VAL A 81 -17.28 -0.53 -8.15
N LYS A 82 -17.66 -1.72 -7.65
CA LYS A 82 -16.84 -2.95 -7.69
C LYS A 82 -16.36 -3.31 -9.10
N TYR A 83 -17.05 -2.87 -10.16
CA TYR A 83 -16.62 -3.09 -11.54
C TYR A 83 -15.22 -2.54 -11.84
N VAL A 84 -14.77 -1.51 -11.09
CA VAL A 84 -13.47 -0.85 -11.27
C VAL A 84 -12.31 -1.85 -11.13
N PHE A 85 -12.40 -2.86 -10.27
CA PHE A 85 -11.32 -3.84 -10.05
C PHE A 85 -11.00 -4.65 -11.31
N GLU A 86 -12.03 -5.33 -11.83
CA GLU A 86 -11.93 -6.13 -13.05
C GLU A 86 -11.49 -5.27 -14.23
N HIS A 87 -12.05 -4.07 -14.31
CA HIS A 87 -11.83 -3.16 -15.41
C HIS A 87 -10.42 -2.56 -15.43
N THR A 88 -9.87 -2.23 -14.25
CA THR A 88 -8.49 -1.77 -14.08
C THR A 88 -7.53 -2.90 -14.39
N PHE A 89 -7.79 -4.10 -13.86
CA PHE A 89 -6.95 -5.28 -14.09
C PHE A 89 -6.82 -5.62 -15.57
N ALA A 90 -7.91 -5.52 -16.32
CA ALA A 90 -7.94 -5.84 -17.75
C ALA A 90 -7.21 -4.81 -18.65
N ARG A 91 -6.92 -3.61 -18.13
CA ARG A 91 -6.32 -2.49 -18.91
C ARG A 91 -4.92 -2.12 -18.49
N THR A 92 -4.47 -2.65 -17.36
CA THR A 92 -3.17 -2.34 -16.78
C THR A 92 -2.35 -3.61 -16.62
N ASP A 93 -1.02 -3.46 -16.52
CA ASP A 93 -0.08 -4.53 -16.26
C ASP A 93 0.60 -4.33 -14.88
N ILE A 94 1.80 -4.85 -14.69
CA ILE A 94 2.56 -4.67 -13.44
C ILE A 94 3.13 -3.26 -13.26
N PHE A 95 3.11 -2.43 -14.30
CA PHE A 95 3.60 -1.05 -14.31
C PHE A 95 2.48 -0.02 -14.17
N ALA A 96 1.30 -0.43 -13.71
CA ALA A 96 0.13 0.44 -13.56
C ALA A 96 0.42 1.71 -12.72
N GLY A 97 1.25 1.58 -11.69
CA GLY A 97 1.66 2.70 -10.84
C GLY A 97 2.86 3.49 -11.36
N GLY A 98 3.59 2.98 -12.34
CA GLY A 98 4.90 3.49 -12.74
C GLY A 98 5.95 2.39 -12.85
N THR A 99 7.18 2.79 -13.16
CA THR A 99 8.33 1.87 -13.34
C THR A 99 9.29 1.83 -12.15
N CYS A 100 9.09 2.70 -11.16
CA CYS A 100 9.78 2.61 -9.88
C CYS A 100 9.19 1.49 -9.02
N PHE A 101 9.97 0.98 -8.08
CA PHE A 101 9.59 -0.23 -7.36
C PHE A 101 8.55 0.04 -6.27
N ASP A 102 8.55 1.21 -5.63
CA ASP A 102 7.44 1.66 -4.77
C ASP A 102 6.15 1.85 -5.56
N ASP A 103 6.21 2.49 -6.72
CA ASP A 103 5.06 2.70 -7.62
C ASP A 103 4.33 1.39 -7.94
N MET A 104 5.10 0.34 -8.27
CA MET A 104 4.56 -0.99 -8.52
C MET A 104 3.94 -1.60 -7.24
N GLN A 105 4.59 -1.43 -6.09
CA GLN A 105 4.19 -2.05 -4.83
C GLN A 105 2.91 -1.46 -4.23
N TRP A 106 2.56 -0.20 -4.51
CA TRP A 106 1.24 0.33 -4.17
C TRP A 106 0.10 -0.47 -4.82
N TYR A 107 0.28 -0.87 -6.07
CA TYR A 107 -0.68 -1.77 -6.74
C TYR A 107 -0.60 -3.20 -6.22
N LEU A 108 0.57 -3.66 -5.76
CA LEU A 108 0.71 -4.96 -5.12
C LEU A 108 -0.23 -5.06 -3.92
N LEU A 109 -0.17 -4.13 -2.97
CA LEU A 109 -1.06 -4.11 -1.79
C LEU A 109 -2.53 -4.07 -2.20
N ALA A 110 -2.88 -3.22 -3.17
CA ALA A 110 -4.23 -3.14 -3.70
C ALA A 110 -4.75 -4.46 -4.28
N TRP A 111 -3.91 -5.21 -5.01
CA TRP A 111 -4.33 -6.49 -5.58
C TRP A 111 -4.51 -7.60 -4.54
N ILE A 112 -3.75 -7.57 -3.44
CA ILE A 112 -3.98 -8.47 -2.29
C ILE A 112 -5.33 -8.14 -1.65
N GLU A 113 -5.57 -6.87 -1.32
CA GLU A 113 -6.84 -6.43 -0.72
C GLU A 113 -8.04 -6.77 -1.61
N ILE A 114 -7.95 -6.51 -2.92
CA ILE A 114 -9.00 -6.84 -3.88
C ILE A 114 -9.29 -8.35 -3.91
N TYR A 115 -8.27 -9.20 -3.79
CA TYR A 115 -8.47 -10.65 -3.74
C TYR A 115 -9.32 -11.08 -2.52
N GLU A 116 -9.19 -10.41 -1.38
CA GLU A 116 -9.99 -10.70 -0.19
C GLU A 116 -11.49 -10.41 -0.43
N ILE A 117 -11.81 -9.44 -1.28
CA ILE A 117 -13.19 -8.97 -1.55
C ILE A 117 -13.80 -9.56 -2.84
N ASP A 118 -12.97 -9.91 -3.81
CA ASP A 118 -13.32 -10.54 -5.09
C ASP A 118 -12.30 -11.66 -5.36
N PRO A 119 -12.50 -12.89 -4.83
CA PRO A 119 -11.48 -13.94 -4.74
C PRO A 119 -11.14 -14.63 -6.07
N LYS A 120 -10.93 -13.85 -7.10
CA LYS A 120 -10.39 -14.27 -8.39
C LYS A 120 -8.87 -14.34 -8.26
N ILE A 121 -8.34 -15.56 -8.36
CA ILE A 121 -6.91 -15.85 -8.18
C ILE A 121 -5.95 -14.97 -9.02
N LYS A 122 -6.42 -14.44 -10.15
CA LYS A 122 -5.63 -13.55 -11.01
C LYS A 122 -5.13 -12.29 -10.31
N TYR A 123 -5.86 -11.74 -9.34
CA TYR A 123 -5.41 -10.56 -8.59
C TYR A 123 -4.19 -10.93 -7.74
N LEU A 124 -4.26 -12.07 -7.07
CA LEU A 124 -3.16 -12.59 -6.27
C LEU A 124 -1.95 -12.97 -7.13
N HIS A 125 -2.15 -13.56 -8.32
CA HIS A 125 -1.05 -13.78 -9.28
C HIS A 125 -0.42 -12.46 -9.78
N ARG A 126 -1.19 -11.38 -9.93
CA ARG A 126 -0.63 -10.06 -10.28
C ARG A 126 0.18 -9.47 -9.13
N ALA A 127 -0.32 -9.59 -7.89
CA ALA A 127 0.42 -9.21 -6.70
C ALA A 127 1.74 -10.00 -6.58
N GLU A 128 1.69 -11.33 -6.74
CA GLU A 128 2.88 -12.18 -6.76
C GLU A 128 3.87 -11.75 -7.85
N LEU A 129 3.40 -11.51 -9.07
CA LEU A 129 4.28 -11.10 -10.17
C LEU A 129 4.99 -9.78 -9.87
N ILE A 130 4.31 -8.81 -9.26
CA ILE A 130 4.94 -7.56 -8.81
C ILE A 130 5.97 -7.88 -7.71
N PHE A 131 5.59 -8.65 -6.70
CA PHE A 131 6.48 -9.05 -5.60
C PHE A 131 7.77 -9.69 -6.08
N GLU A 132 7.68 -10.68 -6.97
CA GLU A 132 8.83 -11.39 -7.54
C GLU A 132 9.69 -10.47 -8.42
N THR A 133 9.06 -9.53 -9.13
CA THR A 133 9.80 -8.55 -9.94
C THR A 133 10.62 -7.62 -9.04
N VAL A 134 10.00 -7.10 -7.97
CA VAL A 134 10.65 -6.22 -7.01
C VAL A 134 11.74 -6.97 -6.24
N SER A 135 11.46 -8.16 -5.70
CA SER A 135 12.44 -8.94 -4.93
C SER A 135 13.68 -9.30 -5.74
N LYS A 136 13.51 -9.59 -7.04
CA LYS A 136 14.60 -9.95 -7.94
C LYS A 136 15.40 -8.75 -8.45
N LEU A 137 14.75 -7.63 -8.74
CA LEU A 137 15.39 -6.50 -9.42
C LEU A 137 15.80 -5.37 -8.48
N ALA A 138 15.13 -5.19 -7.35
CA ALA A 138 15.33 -4.06 -6.45
C ALA A 138 16.18 -4.41 -5.24
N TRP A 139 16.10 -5.63 -4.69
CA TRP A 139 16.93 -6.05 -3.56
C TRP A 139 18.40 -6.05 -3.96
N ASP A 140 19.21 -5.23 -3.29
CA ASP A 140 20.63 -5.08 -3.57
C ASP A 140 21.45 -5.36 -2.30
N SER A 141 22.19 -6.46 -2.30
CA SER A 141 23.05 -6.86 -1.18
C SER A 141 24.45 -6.25 -1.22
N ILE A 142 24.83 -5.55 -2.30
CA ILE A 142 26.16 -4.96 -2.46
C ILE A 142 26.19 -3.57 -1.82
N VAL A 143 25.25 -2.70 -2.19
CA VAL A 143 25.16 -1.35 -1.64
C VAL A 143 24.36 -1.38 -0.33
N CYS A 144 24.90 -0.75 0.72
CA CYS A 144 24.27 -0.70 2.05
C CYS A 144 23.87 -2.07 2.63
N THR A 145 24.63 -3.12 2.27
CA THR A 145 24.49 -4.50 2.81
C THR A 145 23.10 -5.13 2.73
N GLY A 146 22.24 -4.63 1.84
CA GLY A 146 20.84 -5.07 1.73
C GLY A 146 19.90 -3.91 1.42
N GLY A 147 18.61 -4.21 1.39
CA GLY A 147 17.55 -3.24 1.11
C GLY A 147 17.28 -3.04 -0.38
N LEU A 148 16.09 -2.56 -0.66
CA LEU A 148 15.56 -2.33 -1.99
C LEU A 148 15.91 -0.93 -2.49
N ARG A 149 16.40 -0.87 -3.73
CA ARG A 149 16.54 0.38 -4.49
C ARG A 149 15.16 0.90 -4.86
N TRP A 150 15.00 2.22 -4.86
CA TRP A 150 13.74 2.91 -5.16
C TRP A 150 13.29 2.71 -6.61
N CYS A 151 14.22 2.84 -7.56
CA CYS A 151 13.91 2.72 -8.99
C CYS A 151 15.03 1.94 -9.72
N PRO A 152 14.75 1.32 -10.89
CA PRO A 152 15.75 0.54 -11.63
C PRO A 152 17.04 1.29 -11.95
N THR A 153 16.93 2.60 -12.22
CA THR A 153 18.04 3.47 -12.66
C THR A 153 18.63 4.34 -11.55
N ARG A 154 18.16 4.22 -10.31
CA ARG A 154 18.64 5.02 -9.17
C ARG A 154 19.10 4.10 -8.04
N PRO A 155 20.30 4.31 -7.47
CA PRO A 155 20.78 3.50 -6.35
C PRO A 155 20.07 3.82 -5.03
N TYR A 156 19.35 4.95 -4.97
CA TYR A 156 18.66 5.44 -3.78
C TYR A 156 17.79 4.40 -3.09
N LYS A 157 18.00 4.21 -1.79
CA LYS A 157 17.20 3.34 -0.93
C LYS A 157 16.37 4.22 0.00
N ASN A 158 15.07 4.28 -0.26
CA ASN A 158 14.12 5.02 0.55
C ASN A 158 13.34 4.08 1.47
N ALA A 159 12.78 4.64 2.54
CA ALA A 159 12.01 3.90 3.51
C ALA A 159 10.80 3.22 2.84
N ILE A 160 10.02 3.97 2.05
CA ILE A 160 8.77 3.44 1.50
C ILE A 160 8.93 2.20 0.62
N THR A 161 9.94 2.14 -0.24
CA THR A 161 10.13 0.97 -1.11
C THR A 161 10.35 -0.30 -0.27
N ASN A 162 11.00 -0.15 0.87
CA ASN A 162 11.35 -1.23 1.79
C ASN A 162 10.15 -1.57 2.70
N GLU A 163 9.46 -0.57 3.25
CA GLU A 163 8.25 -0.75 4.06
C GLU A 163 7.12 -1.43 3.29
N LEU A 164 6.88 -1.02 2.03
CA LEU A 164 5.91 -1.69 1.16
C LEU A 164 6.28 -3.15 0.92
N PHE A 165 7.57 -3.46 0.82
CA PHE A 165 8.05 -4.81 0.57
C PHE A 165 7.86 -5.70 1.80
N LEU A 166 8.19 -5.20 3.00
CA LEU A 166 7.92 -5.90 4.25
C LEU A 166 6.42 -6.14 4.44
N THR A 167 5.60 -5.10 4.23
CA THR A 167 4.14 -5.20 4.42
C THR A 167 3.52 -6.14 3.40
N SER A 168 3.91 -6.05 2.12
CA SER A 168 3.42 -6.98 1.10
C SER A 168 3.90 -8.41 1.31
N SER A 169 5.13 -8.63 1.79
CA SER A 169 5.60 -9.95 2.19
C SER A 169 4.66 -10.56 3.24
N MET A 170 4.38 -9.82 4.32
CA MET A 170 3.50 -10.33 5.37
C MET A 170 2.05 -10.52 4.90
N ARG A 171 1.55 -9.68 3.99
CA ARG A 171 0.21 -9.86 3.39
C ARG A 171 0.12 -11.03 2.42
N LEU A 172 1.20 -11.40 1.74
CA LEU A 172 1.24 -12.59 0.88
C LEU A 172 1.47 -13.89 1.66
N HIS A 173 2.03 -13.83 2.87
CA HIS A 173 2.37 -15.00 3.69
C HIS A 173 1.21 -16.01 3.85
N PRO A 174 -0.04 -15.60 4.19
CA PRO A 174 -1.18 -16.52 4.29
C PRO A 174 -1.52 -17.24 2.97
N TYR A 175 -1.07 -16.70 1.84
CA TYR A 175 -1.37 -17.21 0.51
C TYR A 175 -0.23 -18.02 -0.12
N ALA A 176 0.85 -18.29 0.61
CA ALA A 176 2.04 -18.98 0.09
C ALA A 176 1.70 -20.29 -0.64
N SER A 177 0.88 -21.17 -0.04
CA SER A 177 0.50 -22.43 -0.68
C SER A 177 -0.34 -22.22 -1.94
N LEU A 178 -1.22 -21.23 -1.96
CA LEU A 178 -2.06 -20.93 -3.11
C LEU A 178 -1.21 -20.42 -4.30
N LEU A 179 -0.14 -19.68 -3.99
CA LEU A 179 0.87 -19.20 -4.93
C LEU A 179 1.99 -20.21 -5.21
N ARG A 180 1.86 -21.45 -4.71
CA ARG A 180 2.84 -22.54 -4.90
C ARG A 180 4.24 -22.20 -4.39
N LYS A 181 4.32 -21.43 -3.31
CA LYS A 181 5.54 -21.13 -2.56
C LYS A 181 5.62 -21.98 -1.30
N PRO A 182 6.84 -22.27 -0.78
CA PRO A 182 7.00 -22.77 0.58
C PRO A 182 6.29 -21.86 1.59
N LEU A 183 5.74 -22.43 2.66
CA LEU A 183 5.03 -21.66 3.69
C LEU A 183 5.90 -20.56 4.31
N SER A 184 7.21 -20.79 4.41
CA SER A 184 8.16 -19.81 4.96
C SER A 184 8.51 -18.69 3.97
N TYR A 185 8.24 -18.83 2.67
CA TYR A 185 8.84 -17.99 1.62
C TYR A 185 8.69 -16.48 1.86
N TYR A 186 7.46 -16.02 2.10
CA TYR A 186 7.21 -14.60 2.34
C TYR A 186 7.60 -14.16 3.76
N LEU A 187 7.52 -15.06 4.75
CA LEU A 187 7.97 -14.76 6.11
C LEU A 187 9.50 -14.56 6.14
N ASP A 188 10.25 -15.39 5.42
CA ASP A 188 11.71 -15.30 5.30
C ASP A 188 12.11 -13.97 4.64
N TRP A 189 11.35 -13.51 3.64
CA TRP A 189 11.55 -12.18 3.03
C TRP A 189 11.24 -11.04 4.00
N ALA A 190 10.13 -11.11 4.74
CA ALA A 190 9.77 -10.10 5.72
C ALA A 190 10.81 -9.99 6.84
N LEU A 191 11.29 -11.13 7.36
CA LEU A 191 12.37 -11.17 8.37
C LEU A 191 13.67 -10.58 7.83
N LYS A 192 14.03 -10.92 6.59
CA LYS A 192 15.24 -10.41 5.92
C LYS A 192 15.18 -8.90 5.69
N GLU A 193 14.03 -8.40 5.23
CA GLU A 193 13.80 -6.97 5.08
C GLU A 193 13.91 -6.29 6.44
N TRP A 194 13.17 -6.78 7.45
CA TRP A 194 13.09 -6.11 8.74
C TRP A 194 14.46 -6.01 9.40
N HIS A 195 15.21 -7.11 9.35
CA HIS A 195 16.56 -7.17 9.91
C HIS A 195 17.50 -6.15 9.25
N TRP A 196 17.33 -5.87 7.97
CA TRP A 196 18.05 -4.79 7.31
C TRP A 196 17.52 -3.42 7.75
N PHE A 197 16.20 -3.22 7.68
CA PHE A 197 15.55 -1.93 7.94
C PHE A 197 15.88 -1.40 9.34
N GLU A 198 15.79 -2.24 10.36
CA GLU A 198 16.05 -1.87 11.76
C GLU A 198 17.49 -1.37 12.00
N GLN A 199 18.45 -1.75 11.14
CA GLN A 199 19.86 -1.38 11.24
C GLN A 199 20.20 -0.08 10.48
N THR A 200 19.33 0.39 9.60
CA THR A 200 19.58 1.53 8.71
C THR A 200 19.62 2.88 9.43
N THR A 201 19.20 2.93 10.70
CA THR A 201 18.99 4.15 11.48
C THR A 201 17.95 5.11 10.89
N MET A 202 17.16 4.69 9.87
CA MET A 202 16.07 5.50 9.31
C MET A 202 14.98 5.81 10.35
N ILE A 203 14.79 4.92 11.33
CA ILE A 203 14.06 5.21 12.57
C ILE A 203 14.96 6.11 13.42
N ASN A 204 14.63 7.40 13.50
CA ASN A 204 15.43 8.36 14.24
C ASN A 204 15.12 8.36 15.75
N ASN A 205 15.84 9.21 16.49
CA ASN A 205 15.73 9.32 17.95
C ASN A 205 14.35 9.77 18.47
N ASN A 206 13.48 10.30 17.59
CA ASN A 206 12.10 10.65 17.92
C ASN A 206 11.12 9.51 17.57
N TYR A 207 11.61 8.33 17.19
CA TYR A 207 10.83 7.21 16.68
C TYR A 207 10.02 7.55 15.42
N LEU A 208 10.57 8.46 14.60
CA LEU A 208 10.02 8.79 13.29
C LEU A 208 10.93 8.24 12.19
N ILE A 209 10.33 7.85 11.08
CA ILE A 209 11.03 7.29 9.94
C ILE A 209 11.34 8.38 8.92
N ASN A 210 12.63 8.62 8.70
CA ASN A 210 13.12 9.53 7.67
C ASN A 210 13.00 8.92 6.26
N ASP A 211 13.15 9.75 5.22
CA ASP A 211 12.88 9.36 3.84
C ASP A 211 13.75 8.21 3.31
N GLY A 212 15.02 8.11 3.73
CA GLY A 212 15.92 7.13 3.15
C GLY A 212 17.36 7.22 3.64
N LEU A 213 18.24 6.59 2.86
CA LEU A 213 19.68 6.56 3.09
C LEU A 213 20.44 7.49 2.15
N ASN A 214 21.57 8.01 2.60
CA ASN A 214 22.53 8.62 1.70
C ASN A 214 23.27 7.52 0.90
N ASP A 215 23.32 7.67 -0.43
CA ASP A 215 23.84 6.63 -1.34
C ASP A 215 25.32 6.30 -1.13
N ASP A 216 26.13 7.27 -0.70
CA ASP A 216 27.58 7.10 -0.53
C ASP A 216 27.93 6.52 0.85
N THR A 217 27.18 6.89 1.89
CA THR A 217 27.51 6.58 3.28
C THR A 217 26.63 5.51 3.90
N CYS A 218 25.48 5.21 3.29
CA CYS A 218 24.46 4.31 3.83
C CYS A 218 23.91 4.73 5.20
N LEU A 219 24.10 6.00 5.58
CA LEU A 219 23.55 6.57 6.81
C LEU A 219 22.20 7.22 6.54
N ASN A 220 21.35 7.27 7.58
CA ASN A 220 20.07 8.00 7.52
C ASN A 220 20.29 9.42 6.98
N ASN A 221 19.54 9.77 5.94
CA ASN A 221 19.65 11.06 5.26
C ASN A 221 19.02 12.23 6.06
N ASN A 222 18.34 11.94 7.18
CA ASN A 222 17.62 12.90 8.03
C ASN A 222 16.61 13.79 7.28
N GLN A 223 16.11 13.32 6.14
CA GLN A 223 15.12 14.04 5.35
C GLN A 223 13.71 13.89 5.94
N THR A 224 12.71 14.43 5.26
CA THR A 224 11.31 14.50 5.70
C THR A 224 10.80 13.17 6.28
N THR A 225 10.15 13.26 7.44
CA THR A 225 9.43 12.14 8.04
C THR A 225 8.00 12.11 7.50
N TRP A 226 7.81 11.47 6.35
CA TRP A 226 6.50 11.42 5.72
C TRP A 226 5.51 10.57 6.51
N THR A 227 4.24 10.97 6.55
CA THR A 227 3.20 10.27 7.32
C THR A 227 2.98 8.84 6.86
N TYR A 228 3.09 8.56 5.56
CA TYR A 228 2.86 7.22 5.02
C TYR A 228 3.99 6.26 5.41
N ASN A 229 5.23 6.73 5.53
CA ASN A 229 6.32 5.91 6.06
C ASN A 229 6.02 5.44 7.50
N GLN A 230 5.40 6.33 8.30
CA GLN A 230 5.01 5.99 9.66
C GLN A 230 3.84 5.01 9.74
N GLY A 231 3.06 4.85 8.67
CA GLY A 231 1.84 4.03 8.69
C GLY A 231 2.05 2.66 8.04
N VAL A 232 2.72 2.61 6.89
CA VAL A 232 2.89 1.37 6.11
C VAL A 232 3.69 0.34 6.91
N ILE A 233 4.75 0.78 7.58
CA ILE A 233 5.60 -0.14 8.34
C ILE A 233 4.87 -0.79 9.51
N LEU A 234 3.94 -0.07 10.16
CA LEU A 234 3.21 -0.54 11.34
C LEU A 234 2.39 -1.77 11.01
N SER A 235 1.68 -1.74 9.88
CA SER A 235 0.87 -2.86 9.39
C SER A 235 1.74 -4.10 9.23
N GLY A 236 2.89 -3.96 8.56
CA GLY A 236 3.80 -5.06 8.34
C GLY A 236 4.45 -5.59 9.62
N LEU A 237 4.87 -4.71 10.52
CA LEU A 237 5.46 -5.09 11.82
C LEU A 237 4.45 -5.78 12.73
N ALA A 238 3.20 -5.32 12.77
CA ALA A 238 2.14 -5.97 13.53
C ALA A 238 1.88 -7.39 13.02
N MET A 239 1.84 -7.58 11.70
CA MET A 239 1.68 -8.90 11.09
C MET A 239 2.90 -9.79 11.39
N LEU A 240 4.11 -9.25 11.28
CA LEU A 240 5.35 -9.98 11.56
C LEU A 240 5.46 -10.38 13.03
N ALA A 241 5.08 -9.48 13.95
CA ALA A 241 5.00 -9.74 15.39
C ALA A 241 4.08 -10.92 15.69
N ASN A 242 2.89 -10.93 15.08
CA ASN A 242 1.93 -12.00 15.22
C ASN A 242 2.46 -13.33 14.64
N ALA A 243 3.05 -13.31 13.44
CA ALA A 243 3.56 -14.51 12.78
C ALA A 243 4.76 -15.14 13.52
N THR A 244 5.57 -14.33 14.20
CA THR A 244 6.79 -14.76 14.91
C THR A 244 6.62 -14.93 16.41
N ASN A 245 5.44 -14.58 16.96
CA ASN A 245 5.21 -14.43 18.40
C ASN A 245 6.24 -13.51 19.08
N ASN A 246 6.74 -12.50 18.37
CA ASN A 246 7.72 -11.56 18.90
C ASN A 246 7.09 -10.21 19.25
N ALA A 247 6.71 -10.05 20.51
CA ALA A 247 6.08 -8.82 21.01
C ALA A 247 7.00 -7.58 20.97
N THR A 248 8.33 -7.73 20.84
CA THR A 248 9.23 -6.56 20.75
C THR A 248 8.97 -5.74 19.49
N LEU A 249 8.50 -6.37 18.41
CA LEU A 249 8.11 -5.66 17.18
C LEU A 249 6.92 -4.72 17.42
N LEU A 250 6.05 -5.01 18.39
CA LEU A 250 4.93 -4.13 18.79
C LEU A 250 5.36 -2.97 19.68
N THR A 251 6.61 -2.93 20.15
CA THR A 251 7.14 -1.75 20.85
C THR A 251 7.73 -0.73 19.88
N ILE A 252 8.00 -1.18 18.65
CA ILE A 252 8.49 -0.35 17.55
C ILE A 252 7.31 0.11 16.69
N ALA A 253 6.28 -0.72 16.55
CA ALA A 253 5.00 -0.36 15.94
C ALA A 253 4.11 0.46 16.89
#